data_AF-A0AAN7SD68-F1
#
_entry.id   AF-A0AAN7SD68-F1
#
_cell.length_a   1.000
_cell.length_b   1.000
_cell.length_c   1.000
_cell.angle_alpha   90.00
_cell.angle_beta   90.00
_cell.angle_gamma   90.00
#
_symmetry.space_group_name_H-M   'P 1'
#
loop_
_entity.id
_entity.type
_entity.pdbx_description
1 polymer ?
#
loop_
_entity_poly.entity_id
_entity_poly.type
_entity_poly.pdbx_seq_one_letter_code
_entity_poly.pdbx_strand_id
1 'polypeptide(L)'
;MTERKLVARKSQMFLHSVIPVVNTHEELIRQKFKRGKFTFTVTGVLKIIGNVLLLISILLFVTNSKCKDAPSWFPYLLPYGLGVHLLVTLLLYLIFSLGLITKNPGPWITLILGLCSSGVFIISCGALFLLYRFKEDENESMPQQQPIDPRKSVFA
;
A
#
# COMPACT_ATOMS: atom_id res chain seq x y z
N MET A 1 -38.87 40.67 -22.78
CA MET A 1 -38.07 39.90 -21.78
C MET A 1 -38.05 38.39 -22.07
N THR A 2 -39.08 37.86 -22.73
CA THR A 2 -39.28 36.43 -23.04
C THR A 2 -38.30 35.88 -24.08
N GLU A 3 -37.92 36.67 -25.10
CA GLU A 3 -37.02 36.23 -26.16
C GLU A 3 -35.58 35.95 -25.69
N ARG A 4 -35.05 36.76 -24.76
CA ARG A 4 -33.70 36.52 -24.21
C ARG A 4 -33.61 35.18 -23.46
N LYS A 5 -34.68 34.78 -22.78
CA LYS A 5 -34.76 33.47 -22.10
C LYS A 5 -34.83 32.31 -23.09
N LEU A 6 -35.49 32.51 -24.23
CA LEU A 6 -35.59 31.52 -25.30
C LEU A 6 -34.23 31.30 -25.99
N VAL A 7 -33.51 32.39 -26.28
CA VAL A 7 -32.17 32.35 -26.89
C VAL A 7 -31.17 31.70 -25.94
N ALA A 8 -31.21 32.01 -24.64
CA ALA A 8 -30.36 31.38 -23.64
C ALA A 8 -30.60 29.86 -23.49
N ARG A 9 -31.85 29.40 -23.61
CA ARG A 9 -32.16 27.96 -23.63
C ARG A 9 -31.63 27.26 -24.89
N LYS A 10 -31.77 27.92 -26.05
CA LYS A 10 -31.26 27.38 -27.32
C LYS A 10 -29.73 27.28 -27.34
N SER A 11 -29.03 28.30 -26.83
CA SER A 11 -27.56 28.27 -26.76
C SER A 11 -27.05 27.22 -25.76
N GLN A 12 -27.73 27.00 -24.64
CA GLN A 12 -27.39 25.90 -23.72
C GLN A 12 -27.59 24.51 -24.34
N MET A 13 -28.68 24.29 -25.08
CA MET A 13 -28.89 23.02 -25.79
C MET A 13 -27.85 22.80 -26.90
N PHE A 14 -27.44 23.86 -27.60
CA PHE A 14 -26.42 23.78 -28.64
C PHE A 14 -25.02 23.52 -28.07
N LEU A 15 -24.69 24.13 -26.94
CA LEU A 15 -23.43 23.85 -26.22
C LEU A 15 -23.36 22.39 -25.76
N HIS A 16 -24.47 21.81 -25.30
CA HIS A 16 -24.54 20.39 -24.94
C HIS A 16 -24.50 19.43 -26.13
N SER A 17 -24.88 19.87 -27.34
CA SER A 17 -24.83 19.01 -28.54
C SER A 17 -23.49 19.08 -29.29
N VAL A 18 -22.82 20.24 -29.26
CA VAL A 18 -21.55 20.48 -29.98
C VAL A 18 -20.34 20.02 -29.19
N ILE A 19 -20.43 20.07 -27.85
CA ILE A 19 -19.46 19.42 -26.98
C ILE A 19 -20.13 18.13 -26.53
N PRO A 20 -20.02 17.01 -27.28
CA PRO A 20 -20.31 15.73 -26.67
C PRO A 20 -19.38 15.70 -25.46
N VAL A 21 -19.96 15.69 -24.26
CA VAL A 21 -19.20 15.46 -23.04
C VAL A 21 -18.72 14.02 -23.18
N VAL A 22 -17.57 13.85 -23.83
CA VAL A 22 -16.90 12.58 -24.03
C VAL A 22 -16.56 12.11 -22.63
N ASN A 23 -17.40 11.21 -22.09
CA ASN A 23 -17.34 10.62 -20.76
C ASN A 23 -16.52 11.45 -19.74
N THR A 24 -17.21 12.24 -18.91
CA THR A 24 -16.58 12.79 -17.70
C THR A 24 -15.79 11.68 -17.00
N HIS A 25 -14.60 12.01 -16.48
CA HIS A 25 -13.73 11.05 -15.80
C HIS A 25 -14.49 10.23 -14.72
N GLU A 26 -15.50 10.85 -14.11
CA GLU A 26 -16.45 10.21 -13.19
C GLU A 26 -17.31 9.11 -13.82
N GLU A 27 -17.79 9.27 -15.06
CA GLU A 27 -18.60 8.26 -15.77
C GLU A 27 -17.75 7.03 -16.12
N LEU A 28 -16.49 7.24 -16.52
CA LEU A 28 -15.49 6.18 -16.75
C LEU A 28 -15.19 5.40 -15.47
N ILE A 29 -14.99 6.12 -14.35
CA ILE A 29 -14.84 5.53 -13.02
C ILE A 29 -16.09 4.72 -12.67
N ARG A 30 -17.28 5.29 -12.83
CA ARG A 30 -18.55 4.67 -12.48
C ARG A 30 -18.82 3.39 -13.28
N GLN A 31 -18.45 3.35 -14.56
CA GLN A 31 -18.50 2.13 -15.37
C GLN A 31 -17.52 1.06 -14.89
N LYS A 32 -16.28 1.44 -14.52
CA LYS A 32 -15.27 0.51 -13.98
C LYS A 32 -15.67 -0.09 -12.63
N PHE A 33 -16.41 0.65 -11.81
CA PHE A 33 -16.87 0.21 -10.48
C PHE A 33 -18.27 -0.43 -10.47
N LYS A 34 -18.83 -0.82 -11.62
CA LYS A 34 -20.08 -1.61 -11.64
C LYS A 34 -19.90 -2.90 -10.83
N ARG A 35 -20.90 -3.20 -10.02
CA ARG A 35 -20.96 -4.33 -9.08
C ARG A 35 -20.48 -5.63 -9.73
N GLY A 36 -19.54 -6.32 -9.08
CA GLY A 36 -19.01 -7.62 -9.53
C GLY A 36 -17.95 -7.59 -10.64
N LYS A 37 -17.67 -6.44 -11.29
CA LYS A 37 -16.58 -6.34 -12.30
C LYS A 37 -15.22 -5.98 -11.71
N PHE A 38 -15.18 -5.50 -10.48
CA PHE A 38 -13.95 -5.02 -9.84
C PHE A 38 -12.91 -6.12 -9.62
N THR A 39 -13.36 -7.34 -9.28
CA THR A 39 -12.51 -8.53 -9.10
C THR A 39 -11.69 -8.87 -10.35
N PHE A 40 -12.26 -8.63 -11.54
CA PHE A 40 -11.65 -8.93 -12.84
C PHE A 40 -10.88 -7.74 -13.45
N THR A 41 -10.83 -6.59 -12.76
CA THR A 41 -9.98 -5.49 -13.20
C THR A 41 -8.52 -5.80 -12.91
N VAL A 42 -7.61 -5.30 -13.77
CA VAL A 42 -6.15 -5.41 -13.56
C VAL A 42 -5.76 -4.93 -12.16
N THR A 43 -6.38 -3.84 -11.68
CA THR A 43 -6.16 -3.30 -10.34
C THR A 43 -6.62 -4.24 -9.23
N GLY A 44 -7.76 -4.92 -9.42
CA GLY A 44 -8.27 -5.92 -8.48
C GLY A 44 -7.37 -7.15 -8.40
N VAL A 45 -6.94 -7.68 -9.54
CA VAL A 45 -6.02 -8.83 -9.62
C VAL A 45 -4.67 -8.49 -8.99
N LEU A 46 -4.11 -7.31 -9.29
CA LEU A 46 -2.84 -6.85 -8.71
C LEU A 46 -2.92 -6.75 -7.18
N LYS A 47 -4.06 -6.29 -6.63
CA LYS A 47 -4.29 -6.26 -5.17
C LYS A 47 -4.36 -7.66 -4.55
N ILE A 48 -4.99 -8.62 -5.22
CA ILE A 48 -5.05 -10.00 -4.75
C ILE A 48 -3.64 -10.60 -4.70
N ILE A 49 -2.88 -10.46 -5.79
CA ILE A 49 -1.48 -10.94 -5.87
C ILE A 49 -0.63 -10.28 -4.76
N GLY A 50 -0.75 -8.96 -4.60
CA GLY A 50 -0.05 -8.23 -3.54
C GLY A 50 -0.38 -8.74 -2.14
N ASN A 51 -1.66 -8.99 -1.84
CA ASN A 51 -2.08 -9.54 -0.55
C ASN A 51 -1.56 -10.97 -0.31
N VAL A 52 -1.52 -11.81 -1.35
CA VAL A 52 -0.97 -13.18 -1.26
C VAL A 52 0.53 -13.14 -0.99
N LEU A 53 1.29 -12.29 -1.70
CA LEU A 53 2.72 -12.10 -1.45
C LEU A 53 2.98 -11.60 -0.02
N LEU A 54 2.17 -10.67 0.46
CA LEU A 54 2.29 -10.12 1.80
C LEU A 54 2.00 -11.18 2.88
N LEU A 55 1.01 -12.05 2.65
CA LEU A 55 0.74 -13.23 3.49
C LEU A 55 1.94 -14.18 3.56
N ILE A 56 2.57 -14.48 2.41
CA ILE A 56 3.76 -15.34 2.35
C ILE A 56 4.91 -14.70 3.14
N SER A 57 5.13 -13.39 3.01
CA SER A 57 6.15 -12.68 3.76
C SER A 57 5.92 -12.74 5.27
N ILE A 58 4.68 -12.60 5.74
CA ILE A 58 4.34 -12.76 7.17
C ILE A 58 4.64 -14.19 7.62
N LEU A 59 4.22 -15.20 6.86
CA LEU A 59 4.47 -16.61 7.15
C LEU A 59 5.97 -16.89 7.29
N LEU A 60 6.78 -16.44 6.31
CA LEU A 60 8.23 -16.59 6.34
C LEU A 60 8.87 -15.88 7.53
N PHE A 61 8.38 -14.70 7.88
CA PHE A 61 8.87 -13.94 9.03
C PHE A 61 8.57 -14.67 10.34
N VAL A 62 7.34 -15.15 10.52
CA VAL A 62 6.92 -15.89 11.72
C VAL A 62 7.68 -17.21 11.86
N THR A 63 7.97 -17.91 10.77
CA THR A 63 8.76 -19.16 10.81
C THR A 63 10.23 -18.93 11.14
N ASN A 64 10.80 -17.79 10.75
CA ASN A 64 12.22 -17.48 10.92
C ASN A 64 12.54 -16.60 12.14
N SER A 65 11.54 -16.14 12.91
CA SER A 65 11.70 -15.17 14.01
C SER A 65 12.35 -15.71 15.28
N LYS A 66 13.24 -16.70 15.19
CA LYS A 66 14.00 -17.22 16.33
C LYS A 66 15.19 -16.30 16.66
N CYS A 67 14.90 -15.10 17.15
CA CYS A 67 15.90 -14.22 17.75
C CYS A 67 15.98 -14.50 19.26
N LYS A 68 17.18 -14.81 19.78
CA LYS A 68 17.39 -15.02 21.22
C LYS A 68 17.39 -13.72 22.02
N ASP A 69 17.77 -12.61 21.40
CA ASP A 69 17.99 -11.32 22.10
C ASP A 69 16.97 -10.23 21.73
N ALA A 70 15.91 -10.57 21.01
CA ALA A 70 14.85 -9.60 20.70
C ALA A 70 13.88 -9.47 21.89
N PRO A 71 13.41 -8.25 22.19
CA PRO A 71 12.39 -8.06 23.22
C PRO A 71 11.12 -8.83 22.88
N SER A 72 10.48 -9.43 23.87
CA SER A 72 9.38 -10.40 23.70
C SER A 72 8.15 -9.88 22.94
N TRP A 73 7.93 -8.57 22.89
CA TRP A 73 6.84 -7.94 22.14
C TRP A 73 7.16 -7.71 20.66
N PHE A 74 8.45 -7.68 20.30
CA PHE A 74 8.95 -7.39 18.97
C PHE A 74 8.47 -8.35 17.87
N PRO A 75 8.51 -9.70 18.05
CA PRO A 75 8.07 -10.62 17.02
C PRO A 75 6.57 -10.48 16.70
N TYR A 76 5.79 -9.84 17.57
CA TYR A 76 4.36 -9.63 17.36
C TYR A 76 4.04 -8.30 16.67
N LEU A 77 4.89 -7.28 16.80
CA LEU A 77 4.62 -5.94 16.29
C LEU A 77 4.48 -5.92 14.75
N LEU A 78 5.42 -6.58 14.07
CA LEU A 78 5.49 -6.63 12.61
C LEU A 78 4.33 -7.44 11.99
N PRO A 79 4.03 -8.68 12.42
CA PRO A 79 2.88 -9.42 11.91
C PRO A 79 1.55 -8.77 12.30
N TYR A 80 1.45 -8.10 13.46
CA TYR A 80 0.24 -7.38 13.83
C TYR A 80 0.00 -6.17 12.92
N GLY A 81 1.03 -5.35 12.68
CA GLY A 81 0.92 -4.19 11.78
C GLY A 81 0.58 -4.58 10.34
N LEU A 82 1.26 -5.59 9.79
CA LEU A 82 0.96 -6.13 8.47
C LEU A 82 -0.43 -6.80 8.41
N GLY A 83 -0.84 -7.48 9.49
CA GLY A 83 -2.16 -8.10 9.61
C GLY A 83 -3.30 -7.07 9.60
N VAL A 84 -3.17 -5.97 10.35
CA VAL A 84 -4.12 -4.85 10.31
C VAL A 84 -4.19 -4.25 8.91
N HIS A 85 -3.05 -4.06 8.24
CA HIS A 85 -3.02 -3.55 6.87
C HIS A 85 -3.77 -4.49 5.88
N LEU A 86 -3.56 -5.80 6.02
CA LEU A 86 -4.27 -6.83 5.25
C LEU A 86 -5.79 -6.75 5.48
N LEU A 87 -6.22 -6.63 6.74
CA LEU A 87 -7.63 -6.52 7.11
C LEU A 87 -8.29 -5.28 6.49
N VAL A 88 -7.65 -4.12 6.59
CA VAL A 88 -8.16 -2.88 6.00
C VAL A 88 -8.27 -3.01 4.47
N THR A 89 -7.26 -3.61 3.83
CA THR A 89 -7.25 -3.82 2.38
C THR A 89 -8.35 -4.77 1.93
N LEU A 90 -8.62 -5.83 2.72
CA LEU A 90 -9.71 -6.78 2.49
C LEU A 90 -11.08 -6.10 2.62
N LEU A 91 -11.30 -5.30 3.68
CA LEU A 91 -12.55 -4.58 3.88
C LEU A 91 -12.82 -3.62 2.72
N LEU A 92 -11.81 -2.88 2.28
CA LEU A 92 -11.93 -2.03 1.09
C LEU A 92 -12.26 -2.84 -0.14
N TYR A 93 -11.59 -3.95 -0.36
CA TYR A 93 -11.87 -4.83 -1.49
C TYR A 93 -13.34 -5.29 -1.49
N LEU A 94 -13.91 -5.62 -0.33
CA LEU A 94 -15.33 -5.95 -0.19
C LEU A 94 -16.24 -4.76 -0.52
N ILE A 95 -15.93 -3.57 0.00
CA ILE A 95 -16.69 -2.34 -0.28
C ILE A 95 -16.68 -2.02 -1.79
N PHE A 96 -15.51 -2.15 -2.44
CA PHE A 96 -15.38 -1.99 -3.90
C PHE A 96 -16.17 -3.05 -4.67
N SER A 97 -16.11 -4.31 -4.24
CA SER A 97 -16.82 -5.42 -4.87
C SER A 97 -18.35 -5.26 -4.78
N LEU A 98 -18.84 -4.71 -3.67
CA LEU A 98 -20.25 -4.40 -3.45
C LEU A 98 -20.74 -3.19 -4.25
N GLY A 99 -19.85 -2.38 -4.84
CA GLY A 99 -20.21 -1.23 -5.67
C GLY A 99 -20.74 -0.03 -4.87
N LEU A 100 -20.54 0.01 -3.55
CA LEU A 100 -20.95 1.10 -2.65
C LEU A 100 -20.33 2.46 -3.03
N ILE A 101 -19.24 2.42 -3.80
CA ILE A 101 -18.39 3.57 -4.14
C ILE A 101 -18.91 4.33 -5.37
N THR A 102 -19.84 3.73 -6.11
CA THR A 102 -20.42 4.32 -7.33
C THR A 102 -21.24 5.59 -7.08
N LYS A 103 -21.61 5.89 -5.82
CA LYS A 103 -22.35 7.11 -5.46
C LYS A 103 -21.46 8.34 -5.30
N ASN A 104 -20.23 8.20 -4.78
CA ASN A 104 -19.32 9.32 -4.50
C ASN A 104 -17.85 8.85 -4.63
N PRO A 105 -17.24 8.84 -5.82
CA PRO A 105 -15.93 8.20 -6.03
C PRO A 105 -14.73 8.96 -5.43
N GLY A 106 -14.81 10.29 -5.31
CA GLY A 106 -13.71 11.16 -4.89
C GLY A 106 -12.98 10.72 -3.59
N PRO A 107 -13.66 10.66 -2.43
CA PRO A 107 -13.01 10.33 -1.17
C PRO A 107 -12.40 8.93 -1.14
N TRP A 108 -12.96 7.97 -1.89
CA TRP A 108 -12.44 6.60 -1.93
C TRP A 108 -11.14 6.48 -2.71
N ILE A 109 -10.93 7.30 -3.74
CA ILE A 109 -9.67 7.33 -4.49
C ILE A 109 -8.54 7.85 -3.60
N THR A 110 -8.79 8.93 -2.86
CA THR A 110 -7.84 9.49 -1.89
C THR A 110 -7.49 8.46 -0.81
N LEU A 111 -8.49 7.71 -0.33
CA LEU A 111 -8.30 6.68 0.69
C LEU A 111 -7.47 5.49 0.16
N ILE A 112 -7.67 5.07 -1.10
CA ILE A 112 -6.83 4.05 -1.74
C ILE A 112 -5.38 4.53 -1.85
N LEU A 113 -5.16 5.75 -2.34
CA LEU A 113 -3.83 6.33 -2.50
C LEU A 113 -3.10 6.43 -1.16
N GLY A 114 -3.80 6.89 -0.11
CA GLY A 114 -3.27 6.95 1.24
C GLY A 114 -2.83 5.58 1.76
N LEU A 115 -3.65 4.54 1.54
CA LEU A 115 -3.28 3.17 1.94
C LEU A 115 -2.13 2.58 1.13
N CYS A 116 -2.04 2.89 -0.16
CA CYS A 116 -0.88 2.48 -0.94
C CYS A 116 0.41 3.13 -0.41
N SER A 117 0.37 4.42 -0.06
CA SER A 117 1.53 5.10 0.53
C SER A 117 1.91 4.54 1.91
N SER A 118 0.93 4.23 2.76
CA SER A 118 1.22 3.66 4.08
C SER A 118 1.77 2.23 4.00
N GLY A 119 1.26 1.41 3.07
CA GLY A 119 1.79 0.07 2.80
C GLY A 119 3.25 0.10 2.35
N VAL A 120 3.61 0.97 1.41
CA VAL A 120 5.00 1.15 0.97
C VAL A 120 5.89 1.62 2.12
N PHE A 121 5.38 2.53 2.96
CA PHE A 121 6.11 3.01 4.13
C PHE A 121 6.39 1.88 5.14
N ILE A 122 5.39 1.06 5.48
CA ILE A 122 5.55 -0.08 6.40
C ILE A 122 6.56 -1.08 5.85
N ILE A 123 6.49 -1.41 4.55
CA ILE A 123 7.45 -2.32 3.90
C ILE A 123 8.86 -1.74 3.92
N SER A 124 9.00 -0.44 3.63
CA SER A 124 10.29 0.26 3.65
C SER A 124 10.90 0.26 5.06
N CYS A 125 10.11 0.57 6.09
CA CYS A 125 10.55 0.49 7.49
C CYS A 125 10.97 -0.93 7.87
N GLY A 126 10.20 -1.95 7.45
CA GLY A 126 10.57 -3.36 7.67
C GLY A 126 11.87 -3.73 6.97
N ALA A 127 12.07 -3.31 5.73
CA ALA A 127 13.28 -3.59 4.94
C ALA A 127 14.53 -2.90 5.51
N LEU A 128 14.42 -1.61 5.86
CA LEU A 128 15.49 -0.86 6.52
C LEU A 128 15.89 -1.52 7.85
N PHE A 129 14.90 -1.99 8.61
CA PHE A 129 15.16 -2.68 9.87
C PHE A 129 15.88 -4.02 9.66
N LEU A 130 15.46 -4.81 8.66
CA LEU A 130 16.15 -6.06 8.30
C LEU A 130 17.60 -5.78 7.85
N LEU A 131 17.83 -4.73 7.07
CA LEU A 131 19.18 -4.30 6.65
C LEU A 131 20.04 -3.85 7.84
N TYR A 132 19.48 -3.08 8.77
CA TYR A 132 20.19 -2.68 9.99
C TYR A 132 20.62 -3.90 10.80
N ARG A 133 19.73 -4.90 10.92
CA ARG A 133 20.00 -6.15 11.62
C ARG A 133 21.07 -7.00 10.93
N PHE A 134 21.01 -7.19 9.62
CA PHE A 134 22.06 -7.90 8.87
C PHE A 134 23.44 -7.27 9.09
N LYS A 135 23.49 -5.93 9.24
CA LYS A 135 24.73 -5.20 9.51
C LYS A 135 25.24 -5.40 10.95
N GLU A 136 24.38 -5.58 11.94
CA GLU A 136 24.80 -5.94 13.30
C GLU A 136 25.42 -7.34 13.34
N ASP A 137 24.78 -8.33 12.71
CA ASP A 137 25.27 -9.71 12.64
C ASP A 137 26.66 -9.80 11.95
N GLU A 138 26.92 -8.97 10.94
CA GLU A 138 28.26 -8.85 10.29
C GLU A 138 29.31 -8.21 11.20
N ASN A 139 28.93 -7.25 12.06
CA ASN A 139 29.86 -6.59 12.96
C ASN A 139 30.24 -7.46 14.17
N GLU A 140 29.32 -8.29 14.67
CA GLU A 140 29.62 -9.23 15.77
C GLU A 140 30.49 -10.41 15.34
N SER A 141 30.54 -10.73 14.04
CA SER A 141 31.33 -11.82 13.48
C SER A 141 32.76 -11.43 13.08
N MET A 142 33.13 -10.14 13.15
CA MET A 142 34.53 -9.73 13.06
C MET A 142 35.23 -9.98 14.41
N PRO A 143 36.32 -10.77 14.46
CA PRO A 143 37.09 -10.93 15.67
C PRO A 143 37.59 -9.55 16.09
N GLN A 144 37.14 -9.09 17.25
CA GLN A 144 37.67 -7.91 17.92
C GLN A 144 39.20 -8.01 17.88
N GLN A 145 39.85 -7.19 17.06
CA GLN A 145 41.30 -7.06 17.11
C GLN A 145 41.62 -6.56 18.51
N GLN A 146 42.00 -7.48 19.39
CA GLN A 146 42.55 -7.12 20.68
C GLN A 146 43.69 -6.14 20.40
N PRO A 147 43.72 -4.98 21.06
CA PRO A 147 44.84 -4.06 20.90
C PRO A 147 46.10 -4.85 21.24
N ILE A 148 46.94 -5.06 20.23
CA ILE A 148 48.23 -5.73 20.39
C ILE A 148 49.03 -4.80 21.29
N ASP A 149 49.12 -5.18 22.57
CA ASP A 149 49.87 -4.45 23.56
C ASP A 149 51.35 -4.50 23.15
N PRO A 150 51.96 -3.39 22.70
CA PRO A 150 53.30 -3.39 22.11
C PRO A 150 54.40 -3.71 23.14
N ARG A 151 54.03 -3.92 24.42
CA ARG A 151 54.94 -4.13 25.53
C ARG A 151 55.37 -5.58 25.76
N LYS A 152 54.92 -6.55 24.96
CA LYS A 152 55.25 -7.98 25.14
C LYS A 152 56.24 -8.57 24.12
N SER A 153 56.75 -7.82 23.14
CA SER A 153 57.61 -8.35 22.08
C SER A 153 59.13 -8.18 22.30
N VAL A 154 59.59 -7.79 23.49
CA VAL A 154 61.03 -7.53 23.72
C VAL A 154 61.81 -8.76 24.26
N PHE A 155 61.12 -9.84 24.65
CA PHE A 155 61.79 -11.01 25.25
C PHE A 155 61.29 -12.35 24.71
N ALA A 156 61.20 -12.48 23.38
CA ALA A 156 61.09 -13.78 22.70
C ALA A 156 62.24 -13.95 21.73
#